data_AF-A0A2V8FMZ1-F1
#
_entry.id   AF-A0A2V8FMZ1-F1
#
_cell.length_a   1.000
_cell.length_b   1.000
_cell.length_c   1.000
_cell.angle_alpha   90.00
_cell.angle_beta   90.00
_cell.angle_gamma   90.00
#
_symmetry.space_group_name_H-M   'P 1'
#
loop_
_entity.id
_entity.type
_entity.pdbx_description
1 polymer ?
#
loop_
_entity_poly.entity_id
_entity_poly.type
_entity_poly.pdbx_seq_one_letter_code
_entity_poly.pdbx_strand_id
1 'polypeptide(L)'
;MTPLRRAELQGMFEKRRSAIEAHVRERMRAIREAQAMAARPQTDAPDGVADEDIDFALVRMQAETLERIKSALARLAADEYGLCDDCEEEIEDRRLLAMPFATRCRSCQERAERLERPRRGLLVGRADVLSSF
;
A
#
# COMPACT_ATOMS: atom_id res chain seq x y z
N MET A 1 1.35 26.83 -6.78
CA MET A 1 1.92 26.44 -5.45
C MET A 1 3.14 27.33 -5.13
N THR A 2 3.39 27.68 -3.85
CA THR A 2 4.57 28.51 -3.48
C THR A 2 5.88 27.68 -3.48
N PRO A 3 7.05 28.30 -3.75
CA PRO A 3 8.34 27.59 -3.74
C PRO A 3 8.67 26.94 -2.39
N LEU A 4 8.34 27.63 -1.28
CA LEU A 4 8.53 27.10 0.07
C LEU A 4 7.67 25.85 0.31
N ARG A 5 6.38 25.90 -0.07
CA ARG A 5 5.48 24.76 0.10
C ARG A 5 5.92 23.56 -0.73
N ARG A 6 6.42 23.80 -1.95
CA ARG A 6 6.99 22.76 -2.81
C ARG A 6 8.18 22.07 -2.13
N ALA A 7 9.12 22.85 -1.59
CA ALA A 7 10.30 22.32 -0.90
C ALA A 7 9.92 21.50 0.35
N GLU A 8 8.93 21.96 1.13
CA GLU A 8 8.39 21.20 2.28
C GLU A 8 7.83 19.84 1.87
N LEU A 9 6.97 19.81 0.83
CA LEU A 9 6.37 18.59 0.31
C LEU A 9 7.43 17.63 -0.22
N GLN A 10 8.37 18.14 -1.01
CA GLN A 10 9.48 17.35 -1.54
C GLN A 10 10.32 16.73 -0.42
N GLY A 11 10.71 17.52 0.59
CA GLY A 11 11.48 17.01 1.74
C GLY A 11 10.71 15.94 2.53
N MET A 12 9.41 16.13 2.73
CA MET A 12 8.54 15.15 3.39
C MET A 12 8.44 13.84 2.58
N PHE A 13 8.22 13.92 1.26
CA PHE A 13 8.15 12.73 0.40
C PHE A 13 9.48 11.99 0.34
N GLU A 14 10.60 12.71 0.23
CA GLU A 14 11.94 12.11 0.19
C GLU A 14 12.28 11.39 1.50
N LYS A 15 11.94 12.02 2.64
CA LYS A 15 12.10 11.41 3.97
C LYS A 15 11.27 10.13 4.08
N ARG A 16 10.03 10.15 3.61
CA ARG A 16 9.16 8.96 3.63
C ARG A 16 9.68 7.87 2.69
N ARG A 17 10.16 8.23 1.50
CA ARG A 17 10.76 7.30 0.53
C ARG A 17 11.95 6.57 1.14
N SER A 18 12.90 7.33 1.70
CA SER A 18 14.09 6.79 2.36
C SER A 18 13.74 5.84 3.52
N ALA A 19 12.73 6.18 4.32
CA ALA A 19 12.27 5.33 5.41
C ALA A 19 11.68 4.00 4.92
N ILE A 20 10.86 4.02 3.86
CA ILE A 20 10.27 2.79 3.31
C ILE A 20 11.36 1.94 2.65
N GLU A 21 12.26 2.54 1.88
CA GLU A 21 13.39 1.83 1.27
C GLU A 21 14.28 1.15 2.31
N ALA A 22 14.56 1.82 3.44
CA ALA A 22 15.30 1.23 4.55
C ALA A 22 14.55 0.03 5.15
N HIS A 23 13.24 0.16 5.37
CA HIS A 23 12.42 -0.91 5.90
C HIS A 23 12.36 -2.13 4.96
N VAL A 24 12.18 -1.91 3.66
CA VAL A 24 12.17 -2.98 2.66
C VAL A 24 13.53 -3.70 2.63
N ARG A 25 14.65 -2.97 2.67
CA ARG A 25 15.99 -3.57 2.70
C ARG A 25 16.19 -4.45 3.94
N GLU A 26 15.81 -3.97 5.11
CA GLU A 26 15.93 -4.72 6.36
C GLU A 26 15.08 -5.99 6.33
N ARG A 27 13.82 -5.88 5.87
CA ARG A 27 12.93 -7.04 5.76
C ARG A 27 13.45 -8.09 4.79
N MET A 28 13.93 -7.66 3.62
CA MET A 28 14.51 -8.57 2.62
C MET A 28 15.77 -9.27 3.14
N ARG A 29 16.53 -8.63 4.02
CA ARG A 29 17.66 -9.26 4.71
C ARG A 29 17.17 -10.34 5.68
N ALA A 30 16.18 -10.04 6.53
CA ALA A 30 15.62 -10.98 7.48
C ALA A 30 15.05 -12.24 6.78
N ILE A 31 14.32 -12.07 5.66
CA ILE A 31 13.79 -13.19 4.86
C ILE A 31 14.93 -14.11 4.39
N ARG A 32 16.01 -13.54 3.84
CA ARG A 32 17.16 -14.32 3.36
C ARG A 32 17.85 -15.08 4.49
N GLU A 33 17.99 -14.46 5.66
CA GLU A 33 18.60 -15.09 6.83
C GLU A 33 17.72 -16.25 7.35
N ALA A 34 16.40 -16.07 7.41
CA ALA A 34 15.45 -17.12 7.79
C ALA A 34 15.49 -18.31 6.81
N GLN A 35 15.50 -18.04 5.51
CA GLN A 35 15.61 -19.09 4.48
C GLN A 35 16.93 -19.86 4.57
N ALA A 36 18.04 -19.17 4.83
CA ALA A 36 19.34 -19.81 5.04
C ALA A 36 19.39 -20.71 6.29
N MET A 37 18.62 -20.37 7.34
CA MET A 37 18.48 -21.22 8.53
C MET A 37 17.58 -22.43 8.26
N ALA A 38 16.49 -22.25 7.51
CA ALA A 38 15.55 -23.33 7.14
C ALA A 38 16.17 -24.35 6.18
N ALA A 39 17.13 -23.94 5.33
CA ALA A 39 17.85 -24.84 4.43
C ALA A 39 18.84 -25.80 5.14
N ARG A 40 19.07 -25.62 6.45
CA ARG A 40 19.88 -26.55 7.26
C ARG A 40 19.04 -27.78 7.62
N PRO A 41 19.57 -29.01 7.52
CA PRO A 41 18.82 -30.20 7.90
C PRO A 41 18.52 -30.15 9.41
N GLN A 42 17.25 -29.92 9.74
CA GLN A 42 16.71 -29.94 11.10
C GLN A 42 15.65 -31.04 11.19
N THR A 43 15.66 -31.81 12.27
CA THR A 43 14.81 -32.99 12.44
C THR A 43 13.38 -32.65 12.85
N ASP A 44 13.10 -31.45 13.35
CA ASP A 44 11.80 -31.08 13.88
C ASP A 44 11.57 -29.55 13.73
N ALA A 45 10.93 -29.10 12.66
CA ALA A 45 10.52 -27.70 12.51
C ALA A 45 9.06 -27.60 12.05
N PRO A 46 8.13 -27.11 12.90
CA PRO A 46 6.77 -26.80 12.49
C PRO A 46 6.67 -25.40 11.87
N ASP A 47 5.83 -25.28 10.83
CA ASP A 47 5.15 -24.07 10.35
C ASP A 47 5.96 -22.82 9.96
N GLY A 48 6.90 -22.96 9.02
CA GLY A 48 7.61 -21.82 8.40
C GLY A 48 6.87 -21.12 7.25
N VAL A 49 5.74 -21.66 6.78
CA VAL A 49 5.06 -21.19 5.55
C VAL A 49 4.19 -19.94 5.73
N ALA A 50 3.67 -19.69 6.94
CA ALA A 50 2.77 -18.56 7.19
C ALA A 50 3.49 -17.21 7.27
N ASP A 51 4.76 -17.20 7.70
CA ASP A 51 5.55 -15.97 7.87
C ASP A 51 6.05 -15.43 6.52
N GLU A 52 6.38 -16.31 5.56
CA GLU A 52 6.83 -15.88 4.22
C GLU A 52 5.74 -15.13 3.45
N ASP A 53 4.49 -15.61 3.48
CA ASP A 53 3.35 -14.98 2.79
C ASP A 53 3.07 -13.56 3.32
N ILE A 54 3.18 -13.37 4.64
CA ILE A 54 3.01 -12.07 5.30
C ILE A 54 4.13 -11.12 4.88
N ASP A 55 5.36 -11.62 4.82
CA ASP A 55 6.55 -10.85 4.45
C ASP A 55 6.46 -10.36 2.99
N PHE A 56 6.05 -11.23 2.07
CA PHE A 56 5.83 -10.85 0.67
C PHE A 56 4.68 -9.85 0.53
N ALA A 57 3.57 -10.04 1.25
CA ALA A 57 2.46 -9.09 1.22
C ALA A 57 2.90 -7.69 1.71
N LEU A 58 3.70 -7.63 2.77
CA LEU A 58 4.22 -6.37 3.30
C LEU A 58 5.17 -5.69 2.32
N VAL A 59 6.12 -6.43 1.74
CA VAL A 59 7.05 -5.89 0.74
C VAL A 59 6.29 -5.35 -0.48
N ARG A 60 5.26 -6.06 -0.95
CA ARG A 60 4.40 -5.59 -2.05
C ARG A 60 3.70 -4.27 -1.71
N MET A 61 3.07 -4.18 -0.54
CA MET A 61 2.42 -2.95 -0.09
C MET A 61 3.40 -1.76 0.01
N GLN A 62 4.64 -2.03 0.45
CA GLN A 62 5.69 -1.02 0.52
C GLN A 62 6.17 -0.58 -0.86
N ALA A 63 6.27 -1.49 -1.82
CA ALA A 63 6.59 -1.19 -3.21
C ALA A 63 5.52 -0.30 -3.86
N GLU A 64 4.24 -0.65 -3.70
CA GLU A 64 3.12 0.18 -4.18
C GLU A 64 3.14 1.59 -3.57
N THR A 65 3.45 1.68 -2.27
CA THR A 65 3.59 2.97 -1.59
C THR A 65 4.76 3.79 -2.15
N LEU A 66 5.90 3.14 -2.44
CA LEU A 66 7.05 3.80 -3.06
C LEU A 66 6.74 4.33 -4.45
N GLU A 67 6.00 3.58 -5.26
CA GLU A 67 5.55 4.04 -6.58
C GLU A 67 4.67 5.29 -6.47
N ARG A 68 3.71 5.30 -5.53
CA ARG A 68 2.89 6.48 -5.26
C ARG A 68 3.71 7.71 -4.87
N ILE A 69 4.74 7.52 -4.02
CA ILE A 69 5.63 8.61 -3.62
C ILE A 69 6.47 9.11 -4.81
N LYS A 70 7.01 8.20 -5.63
CA LYS A 70 7.76 8.57 -6.83
C LYS A 70 6.90 9.34 -7.83
N SER A 71 5.65 8.90 -8.03
CA SER A 71 4.68 9.62 -8.85
C SER A 71 4.41 11.02 -8.29
N ALA A 72 4.14 11.15 -6.99
CA ALA A 72 3.93 12.45 -6.35
C ALA A 72 5.13 13.40 -6.51
N LEU A 73 6.36 12.90 -6.38
CA LEU A 73 7.59 13.66 -6.63
C LEU A 73 7.73 14.11 -8.09
N ALA A 74 7.40 13.24 -9.05
CA ALA A 74 7.42 13.57 -10.47
C ALA A 74 6.38 14.67 -10.78
N ARG A 75 5.18 14.56 -10.22
CA ARG A 75 4.10 15.54 -10.39
C ARG A 75 4.43 16.89 -9.74
N LEU A 76 5.11 16.90 -8.59
CA LEU A 76 5.66 18.12 -8.00
C LEU A 76 6.68 18.80 -8.93
N ALA A 77 7.50 18.01 -9.63
CA ALA A 77 8.49 18.54 -10.57
C ALA A 77 7.83 19.08 -11.86
N ALA A 78 6.73 18.46 -12.32
CA ALA A 78 5.95 18.88 -13.47
C ALA A 78 4.94 20.02 -13.17
N ASP A 79 4.82 20.45 -11.91
CA ASP A 79 3.79 21.40 -11.43
C ASP A 79 2.34 20.90 -11.57
N GLU A 80 2.17 19.57 -11.66
CA GLU A 80 0.88 18.87 -11.73
C GLU A 80 0.43 18.34 -10.36
N TYR A 81 1.14 18.68 -9.29
CA TYR A 81 0.78 18.28 -7.95
C TYR A 81 -0.57 18.85 -7.55
N GLY A 82 -1.45 17.98 -7.05
CA GLY A 82 -2.80 18.35 -6.65
C GLY A 82 -3.87 18.05 -7.69
N LEU A 83 -3.56 17.40 -8.82
CA LEU A 83 -4.59 16.82 -9.72
C LEU A 83 -4.99 15.39 -9.31
N CYS A 84 -6.22 14.97 -9.62
CA CYS A 84 -6.68 13.62 -9.36
C CYS A 84 -6.18 12.64 -10.42
N ASP A 85 -5.65 11.48 -10.02
CA ASP A 85 -5.18 10.44 -10.96
C ASP A 85 -6.30 9.88 -11.87
N ASP A 86 -7.56 9.88 -11.40
CA ASP A 86 -8.67 9.27 -12.15
C ASP A 86 -9.47 10.24 -13.03
N CYS A 87 -9.59 11.51 -12.64
CA CYS A 87 -10.41 12.50 -13.36
C CYS A 87 -9.65 13.76 -13.78
N GLU A 88 -8.36 13.86 -13.44
CA GLU A 88 -7.47 14.98 -13.78
C GLU A 88 -7.91 16.36 -13.22
N GLU A 89 -8.97 16.40 -12.42
CA GLU A 89 -9.44 17.62 -11.73
C GLU A 89 -8.60 17.94 -10.49
N GLU A 90 -8.61 19.20 -10.06
CA GLU A 90 -7.93 19.63 -8.84
C GLU A 90 -8.50 18.95 -7.58
N ILE A 91 -7.61 18.43 -6.75
CA ILE A 91 -7.86 17.93 -5.42
C ILE A 91 -7.93 19.13 -4.48
N GLU A 92 -9.02 19.23 -3.72
CA GLU A 92 -9.20 20.31 -2.75
C GLU A 92 -7.96 20.53 -1.85
N ASP A 93 -7.53 21.78 -1.74
CA ASP A 93 -6.39 22.17 -0.90
C ASP A 93 -6.54 21.68 0.54
N ARG A 94 -7.75 21.72 1.11
CA ARG A 94 -8.01 21.20 2.47
C ARG A 94 -7.69 19.72 2.59
N ARG A 95 -7.96 18.93 1.54
CA ARG A 95 -7.63 17.50 1.48
C ARG A 95 -6.12 17.31 1.37
N LEU A 96 -5.42 18.09 0.56
CA LEU A 96 -3.95 18.02 0.45
C LEU A 96 -3.23 18.54 1.70
N LEU A 97 -3.83 19.47 2.44
CA LEU A 97 -3.33 19.93 3.74
C LEU A 97 -3.46 18.83 4.80
N ALA A 98 -4.59 18.13 4.84
CA ALA A 98 -4.83 17.02 5.78
C ALA A 98 -4.09 15.73 5.38
N MET A 99 -4.02 15.45 4.08
CA MET A 99 -3.41 14.26 3.49
C MET A 99 -2.62 14.65 2.24
N PRO A 100 -1.34 15.05 2.40
CA PRO A 100 -0.49 15.45 1.27
C PRO A 100 -0.22 14.33 0.25
N PHE A 101 -0.41 13.07 0.65
CA PHE A 101 -0.21 11.90 -0.19
C PHE A 101 -1.47 11.52 -0.99
N ALA A 102 -2.55 12.32 -0.90
CA ALA A 102 -3.78 12.03 -1.61
C ALA A 102 -3.56 12.16 -3.13
N THR A 103 -3.74 11.05 -3.84
CA THR A 103 -3.61 11.01 -5.31
C THR A 103 -4.96 11.10 -6.03
N ARG A 104 -6.08 10.95 -5.29
CA ARG A 104 -7.44 11.03 -5.81
C ARG A 104 -8.26 12.10 -5.09
N CYS A 105 -9.14 12.75 -5.83
CA CYS A 105 -10.19 13.60 -5.27
C CYS A 105 -11.18 12.75 -4.45
N ARG A 106 -12.02 13.42 -3.66
CA ARG A 106 -12.95 12.74 -2.76
C ARG A 106 -13.93 11.81 -3.51
N SER A 107 -14.52 12.28 -4.60
CA SER A 107 -15.49 11.52 -5.39
C SER A 107 -14.88 10.27 -6.03
N CYS A 108 -13.68 10.39 -6.60
CA CYS A 108 -12.93 9.27 -7.17
C CYS A 108 -12.49 8.27 -6.10
N GLN A 109 -12.06 8.75 -4.93
CA GLN A 109 -11.75 7.89 -3.78
C GLN A 109 -12.99 7.10 -3.30
N GLU A 110 -14.13 7.76 -3.12
CA GLU A 110 -15.38 7.10 -2.70
C GLU A 110 -15.86 6.05 -3.73
N ARG A 111 -15.67 6.32 -5.03
CA ARG A 111 -15.95 5.36 -6.11
C ARG A 111 -15.01 4.15 -6.04
N ALA A 112 -13.71 4.37 -5.86
CA ALA A 112 -12.73 3.29 -5.77
C ALA A 112 -13.03 2.38 -4.57
N GLU A 113 -13.28 2.95 -3.39
CA GLU A 113 -13.60 2.18 -2.19
C GLU A 113 -14.89 1.35 -2.33
N ARG A 114 -15.88 1.86 -3.07
CA ARG A 114 -17.10 1.10 -3.38
C ARG A 114 -16.82 -0.11 -4.27
N LEU A 115 -15.88 0.00 -5.20
CA LEU A 115 -15.47 -1.08 -6.11
C LEU A 115 -14.55 -2.09 -5.40
N GLU A 116 -13.71 -1.62 -4.48
CA GLU A 116 -12.76 -2.45 -3.71
C GLU A 116 -13.40 -3.18 -2.54
N ARG A 117 -14.59 -2.78 -2.07
CA ARG A 117 -15.33 -3.57 -1.08
C ARG A 117 -15.60 -4.94 -1.68
N PRO A 118 -14.99 -6.03 -1.17
CA PRO A 118 -15.43 -7.36 -1.53
C PRO A 118 -16.89 -7.44 -1.14
N ARG A 119 -17.71 -8.14 -1.93
CA ARG A 119 -19.05 -8.56 -1.50
C ARG A 119 -18.92 -9.38 -0.22
N ARG A 120 -18.84 -8.72 0.93
CA ARG A 120 -18.80 -9.35 2.25
C ARG A 120 -20.23 -9.82 2.52
N GLY A 121 -20.57 -11.00 2.01
CA GLY A 121 -21.89 -11.60 2.17
C GLY A 121 -22.34 -12.51 1.03
N LEU A 122 -21.75 -13.70 0.92
CA LEU A 122 -22.50 -14.91 0.55
C LEU A 122 -21.80 -16.17 1.07
N LEU A 123 -21.73 -16.34 2.38
CA LEU A 123 -21.88 -17.66 3.00
C LEU A 123 -23.31 -17.68 3.53
N VAL A 124 -24.27 -17.93 2.63
CA VAL A 124 -25.60 -18.36 3.04
C VAL A 124 -25.43 -19.76 3.61
N GLY A 125 -25.86 -19.92 4.86
CA GLY A 125 -25.76 -21.18 5.59
C GLY A 125 -26.40 -22.33 4.82
N ARG A 126 -25.74 -23.47 4.80
CA ARG A 126 -26.41 -24.75 4.56
C ARG A 126 -27.23 -25.06 5.81
N ALA A 127 -28.48 -24.65 5.79
CA ALA A 127 -29.54 -25.27 6.57
C ALA A 127 -30.54 -25.88 5.59
N ASP A 128 -30.77 -27.19 5.78
CA ASP A 128 -31.99 -27.93 5.46
C ASP A 128 -32.31 -28.25 3.99
N VAL A 129 -31.90 -29.44 3.52
CA VAL A 129 -32.83 -30.45 2.97
C VAL A 129 -32.24 -31.86 3.19
N LEU A 130 -32.49 -32.46 4.36
CA LEU A 130 -32.62 -33.91 4.52
C LEU A 130 -33.62 -34.20 5.64
N SER A 131 -34.88 -33.84 5.40
CA SER A 131 -36.03 -34.47 6.05
C SER A 131 -36.99 -34.87 4.93
N SER A 132 -36.71 -36.03 4.35
CA SER A 132 -37.60 -36.86 3.55
C SER A 132 -36.80 -38.10 3.18
N PHE A 133 -36.69 -39.04 4.12
CA PHE A 133 -36.69 -40.50 3.96
C PHE A 133 -36.54 -41.14 5.34
#